data_AF-A0A161PD34-F1
#
_entry.id   AF-A0A161PD34-F1
#
_cell.length_a   1.000
_cell.length_b   1.000
_cell.length_c   1.000
_cell.angle_alpha   90.00
_cell.angle_beta   90.00
_cell.angle_gamma   90.00
#
_symmetry.space_group_name_H-M   'P 1'
#
loop_
_entity.id
_entity.type
_entity.pdbx_description
1 polymer ?
#
loop_
_entity_poly.entity_id
_entity_poly.type
_entity_poly.pdbx_seq_one_letter_code
_entity_poly.pdbx_strand_id
1 'polypeptide(L)'
;MKQVKIMFLMTMFLGIGLLFFSENAEAAITSNEIGTHDGYDYEFWKDSGGSGSMTLNSGGTFSAQWSNVNNILFRKGKKFDETQTHQQIGNMSINYGATYNPNGNSYLTVYGWTVDPLVEFYIVDSWGTWRPPGGTPKGTINVDGGTYQIYETTRYNQPSIKGTATFQQYWSVRTSKRTSGTISVSEHFRAWESLGMNMGNMYEVALTVEGYQSSGSANVYSNTLTIGGQSGGEQATRVEAESMTKGGPYTSNITSPFNGVALYANGDNVSFNHSFTKANSSFSLRGASNNSNMARVDLRIGGQNRGTFYFGDHYPAVYTINNVNHGTGNQLVELIVTADDGTWDAYLDYLEIR
;
A
#
# COMPACT_ATOMS: atom_id res chain seq x y z
N MET A 1 -60.76 -40.72 44.30
CA MET A 1 -60.37 -39.57 45.14
C MET A 1 -59.03 -39.04 44.65
N LYS A 2 -58.94 -37.72 44.50
CA LYS A 2 -57.82 -36.95 43.94
C LYS A 2 -56.49 -37.20 44.69
N GLN A 3 -55.39 -37.11 43.95
CA GLN A 3 -54.12 -36.39 44.23
C GLN A 3 -52.98 -37.13 43.50
N VAL A 4 -51.95 -36.55 42.88
CA VAL A 4 -51.52 -35.19 42.51
C VAL A 4 -50.52 -35.43 41.37
N LYS A 5 -50.54 -34.60 40.32
CA LYS A 5 -49.58 -34.63 39.21
C LYS A 5 -48.18 -34.26 39.73
N ILE A 6 -47.19 -35.13 39.50
CA ILE A 6 -45.77 -34.78 39.60
C ILE A 6 -45.18 -34.83 38.20
N MET A 7 -44.80 -33.64 37.74
CA MET A 7 -44.23 -33.33 36.44
C MET A 7 -42.73 -33.65 36.49
N PHE A 8 -42.28 -34.68 35.77
CA PHE A 8 -40.85 -34.93 35.57
C PHE A 8 -40.37 -34.13 34.36
N LEU A 9 -39.65 -33.04 34.64
CA LEU A 9 -38.90 -32.25 33.67
C LEU A 9 -37.54 -32.94 33.48
N MET A 10 -37.35 -33.62 32.35
CA MET A 10 -36.05 -34.22 32.00
C MET A 10 -35.30 -33.24 31.10
N THR A 11 -34.36 -32.51 31.70
CA THR A 11 -33.46 -31.54 31.04
C THR A 11 -32.55 -32.24 30.03
N MET A 12 -32.66 -31.83 28.78
CA MET A 12 -31.79 -32.22 27.67
C MET A 12 -30.50 -31.38 27.76
N PHE A 13 -29.39 -32.00 28.17
CA PHE A 13 -28.06 -31.38 28.13
C PHE A 13 -27.60 -31.28 26.67
N LEU A 14 -27.70 -30.09 26.08
CA LEU A 14 -27.07 -29.78 24.81
C LEU A 14 -25.59 -29.46 25.08
N GLY A 15 -24.72 -30.44 24.89
CA GLY A 15 -23.27 -30.24 24.94
C GLY A 15 -22.83 -29.35 23.79
N ILE A 16 -22.59 -28.07 24.08
CA ILE A 16 -21.89 -27.18 23.15
C ILE A 16 -20.42 -27.60 23.16
N GLY A 17 -20.00 -28.33 22.13
CA GLY A 17 -18.60 -28.57 21.86
C GLY A 17 -17.92 -27.24 21.59
N LEU A 18 -17.04 -26.81 22.50
CA LEU A 18 -16.07 -25.75 22.25
C LEU A 18 -15.17 -26.20 21.10
N LEU A 19 -15.44 -25.66 19.90
CA LEU A 19 -14.49 -25.69 18.80
C LEU A 19 -13.33 -24.78 19.19
N PHE A 20 -12.26 -25.39 19.69
CA PHE A 20 -10.97 -24.72 19.79
C PHE A 20 -10.44 -24.53 18.37
N PHE A 21 -10.61 -23.34 17.82
CA PHE A 21 -9.79 -22.90 16.70
C PHE A 21 -8.37 -22.74 17.25
N SER A 22 -7.47 -23.65 16.89
CA SER A 22 -6.04 -23.43 17.09
C SER A 22 -5.61 -22.38 16.07
N GLU A 23 -5.49 -21.11 16.51
CA GLU A 23 -4.63 -20.17 15.79
C GLU A 23 -3.21 -20.73 15.88
N ASN A 24 -2.64 -21.10 14.74
CA ASN A 24 -1.22 -21.43 14.65
C ASN A 24 -0.45 -20.14 14.90
N ALA A 25 -0.13 -19.85 16.16
CA ALA A 25 0.79 -18.77 16.51
C ALA A 25 2.16 -19.14 15.94
N GLU A 26 2.63 -18.37 14.96
CA GLU A 26 3.95 -18.55 14.37
C GLU A 26 5.02 -18.38 15.47
N ALA A 27 6.05 -19.22 15.43
CA ALA A 27 7.13 -19.13 16.41
C ALA A 27 7.81 -17.76 16.34
N ALA A 28 8.15 -17.19 17.49
CA ALA A 28 8.75 -15.86 17.52
C ALA A 28 10.17 -15.86 16.93
N ILE A 29 10.48 -14.81 16.17
CA ILE A 29 11.78 -14.54 15.58
C ILE A 29 12.67 -13.88 16.64
N THR A 30 13.86 -14.45 16.88
CA THR A 30 14.79 -13.97 17.92
C THR A 30 16.21 -13.67 17.41
N SER A 31 16.42 -13.76 16.10
CA SER A 31 17.69 -13.49 15.43
C SER A 31 17.45 -12.71 14.14
N ASN A 32 18.52 -12.14 13.56
CA ASN A 32 18.42 -11.36 12.33
C ASN A 32 17.78 -12.20 11.22
N GLU A 33 16.68 -11.68 10.67
CA GLU A 33 15.86 -12.39 9.70
C GLU A 33 15.15 -11.37 8.79
N ILE A 34 15.15 -11.65 7.50
CA ILE A 34 14.42 -10.90 6.47
C ILE A 34 13.51 -11.90 5.77
N GLY A 35 12.26 -11.52 5.53
CA GLY A 35 11.35 -12.34 4.75
C GLY A 35 10.09 -11.59 4.34
N THR A 36 9.14 -12.32 3.78
CA THR A 36 7.82 -11.80 3.45
C THR A 36 6.77 -12.62 4.19
N HIS A 37 5.83 -11.95 4.86
CA HIS A 37 4.74 -12.57 5.59
C HIS A 37 3.44 -11.82 5.31
N ASP A 38 2.43 -12.54 4.82
CA ASP A 38 1.08 -12.02 4.51
C ASP A 38 1.09 -10.73 3.65
N GLY A 39 1.92 -10.74 2.60
CA GLY A 39 2.07 -9.62 1.66
C GLY A 39 2.97 -8.48 2.11
N TYR A 40 3.53 -8.52 3.34
CA TYR A 40 4.45 -7.51 3.86
C TYR A 40 5.87 -8.06 3.97
N ASP A 41 6.84 -7.24 3.54
CA ASP A 41 8.25 -7.51 3.77
C ASP A 41 8.57 -7.15 5.23
N TYR A 42 9.07 -8.11 6.00
CA TYR A 42 9.44 -7.93 7.40
C TYR A 42 10.96 -8.03 7.60
N GLU A 43 11.43 -7.38 8.66
CA GLU A 43 12.81 -7.55 9.09
C GLU A 43 12.93 -7.43 10.61
N PHE A 44 13.64 -8.40 11.18
CA PHE A 44 14.24 -8.33 12.50
C PHE A 44 15.73 -8.04 12.31
N TRP A 45 16.23 -6.97 12.91
CA TRP A 45 17.66 -6.69 12.93
C TRP A 45 18.11 -6.24 14.31
N LYS A 46 19.21 -6.80 14.81
CA LYS A 46 19.94 -6.30 15.98
C LYS A 46 21.43 -6.47 15.81
N ASP A 47 22.19 -5.67 16.55
CA ASP A 47 23.61 -5.89 16.79
C ASP A 47 23.84 -6.83 18.00
N SER A 48 25.07 -6.91 18.48
CA SER A 48 25.41 -7.76 19.63
C SER A 48 24.87 -7.17 20.95
N GLY A 49 24.60 -8.03 21.94
CA GLY A 49 24.11 -7.63 23.26
C GLY A 49 22.57 -7.59 23.37
N GLY A 50 22.07 -7.93 24.56
CA GLY A 50 20.63 -8.02 24.83
C GLY A 50 19.90 -9.11 24.06
N SER A 51 18.57 -9.12 24.17
CA SER A 51 17.66 -10.03 23.47
C SER A 51 16.49 -9.29 22.84
N GLY A 52 15.89 -9.90 21.82
CA GLY A 52 14.69 -9.41 21.16
C GLY A 52 13.83 -10.56 20.66
N SER A 53 12.54 -10.31 20.51
CA SER A 53 11.54 -11.26 20.03
C SER A 53 10.52 -10.52 19.18
N MET A 54 10.25 -11.02 17.97
CA MET A 54 9.22 -10.51 17.07
C MET A 54 8.24 -11.61 16.74
N THR A 55 6.95 -11.34 16.86
CA THR A 55 5.88 -12.25 16.42
C THR A 55 5.15 -11.59 15.27
N LEU A 56 5.10 -12.29 14.14
CA LEU A 56 4.39 -11.83 12.95
C LEU A 56 2.91 -12.18 13.10
N ASN A 57 2.04 -11.19 12.84
CA ASN A 57 0.59 -11.34 12.84
C ASN A 57 0.07 -11.03 11.41
N SER A 58 -1.24 -11.11 11.18
CA SER A 58 -1.86 -10.86 9.86
C SER A 58 -1.55 -9.47 9.29
N GLY A 59 -1.41 -9.37 7.97
CA GLY A 59 -1.07 -8.18 7.22
C GLY A 59 0.23 -7.53 7.73
N GLY A 60 0.21 -6.20 7.85
CA GLY A 60 1.36 -5.42 8.31
C GLY A 60 1.63 -5.50 9.82
N THR A 61 0.84 -6.25 10.58
CA THR A 61 0.87 -6.24 12.05
C THR A 61 1.96 -7.16 12.62
N PHE A 62 2.48 -6.79 13.79
CA PHE A 62 3.47 -7.56 14.54
C PHE A 62 3.52 -7.11 15.99
N SER A 63 4.00 -7.97 16.88
CA SER A 63 4.39 -7.59 18.24
C SER A 63 5.89 -7.78 18.45
N ALA A 64 6.48 -6.91 19.25
CA ALA A 64 7.90 -6.90 19.53
C ALA A 64 8.17 -6.76 21.03
N GLN A 65 9.21 -7.44 21.50
CA GLN A 65 9.78 -7.28 22.84
C GLN A 65 11.30 -7.20 22.71
N TRP A 66 11.93 -6.34 23.51
CA TRP A 66 13.38 -6.24 23.57
C TRP A 66 13.86 -5.95 24.99
N SER A 67 15.06 -6.41 25.32
CA SER A 67 15.65 -6.23 26.63
C SER A 67 17.15 -6.00 26.55
N ASN A 68 17.62 -4.90 27.15
CA ASN A 68 19.03 -4.52 27.31
C ASN A 68 19.82 -4.59 26.00
N VAL A 69 19.21 -4.14 24.89
CA VAL A 69 19.82 -4.15 23.56
C VAL A 69 20.76 -2.96 23.39
N ASN A 70 21.74 -3.08 22.50
CA ASN A 70 22.49 -1.93 22.00
C ASN A 70 21.69 -1.21 20.92
N ASN A 71 21.38 -1.88 19.80
CA ASN A 71 20.40 -1.43 18.81
C ASN A 71 19.54 -2.62 18.32
N ILE A 72 18.24 -2.40 18.16
CA ILE A 72 17.30 -3.35 17.56
C ILE A 72 16.23 -2.63 16.73
N LEU A 73 15.88 -3.20 15.58
CA LEU A 73 14.80 -2.75 14.72
C LEU A 73 13.85 -3.92 14.40
N PHE A 74 12.56 -3.66 14.54
CA PHE A 74 11.47 -4.56 14.15
C PHE A 74 10.57 -3.82 13.17
N ARG A 75 10.34 -4.38 11.98
CA ARG A 75 9.55 -3.67 10.96
C ARG A 75 8.80 -4.56 10.01
N LYS A 76 7.69 -4.01 9.49
CA LYS A 76 6.91 -4.55 8.38
C LYS A 76 6.52 -3.44 7.42
N GLY A 77 6.73 -3.68 6.13
CA GLY A 77 6.49 -2.70 5.08
C GLY A 77 6.68 -3.29 3.69
N LYS A 78 7.32 -2.51 2.81
CA LYS A 78 7.64 -2.91 1.45
C LYS A 78 9.12 -2.64 1.16
N LYS A 79 9.81 -3.64 0.63
CA LYS A 79 11.10 -3.47 -0.04
C LYS A 79 10.88 -3.32 -1.55
N PHE A 80 11.70 -2.49 -2.17
CA PHE A 80 11.68 -2.17 -3.59
C PHE A 80 12.99 -2.62 -4.25
N ASP A 81 13.01 -2.67 -5.57
CA ASP A 81 14.13 -3.20 -6.35
C ASP A 81 15.24 -2.17 -6.66
N GLU A 82 15.19 -1.00 -6.02
CA GLU A 82 16.17 0.09 -6.19
C GLU A 82 16.16 0.76 -7.58
N THR A 83 15.14 0.52 -8.41
CA THR A 83 15.08 1.09 -9.78
C THR A 83 14.17 2.31 -9.92
N GLN A 84 13.32 2.59 -8.93
CA GLN A 84 12.29 3.61 -9.02
C GLN A 84 12.37 4.65 -7.90
N THR A 85 12.12 5.91 -8.24
CA THR A 85 11.90 6.98 -7.24
C THR A 85 10.53 6.84 -6.57
N HIS A 86 10.30 7.54 -5.44
CA HIS A 86 9.00 7.50 -4.78
C HIS A 86 7.86 8.01 -5.66
N GLN A 87 8.12 8.97 -6.55
CA GLN A 87 7.14 9.49 -7.52
C GLN A 87 6.74 8.42 -8.55
N GLN A 88 7.71 7.62 -9.01
CA GLN A 88 7.48 6.53 -9.97
C GLN A 88 6.77 5.32 -9.35
N ILE A 89 6.98 5.07 -8.05
CA ILE A 89 6.26 4.04 -7.31
C ILE A 89 4.81 4.47 -7.06
N GLY A 90 4.58 5.77 -6.85
CA GLY A 90 3.27 6.35 -6.60
C GLY A 90 3.09 6.82 -5.16
N ASN A 91 1.94 7.46 -4.90
CA ASN A 91 1.62 8.01 -3.59
C ASN A 91 1.62 6.93 -2.50
N MET A 92 2.30 7.19 -1.38
CA MET A 92 2.45 6.26 -0.26
C MET A 92 1.83 6.85 1.00
N SER A 93 1.05 6.02 1.71
CA SER A 93 0.48 6.35 3.01
C SER A 93 0.46 5.11 3.91
N ILE A 94 0.70 5.31 5.20
CA ILE A 94 0.59 4.26 6.23
C ILE A 94 -0.51 4.64 7.21
N ASN A 95 -1.55 3.84 7.31
CA ASN A 95 -2.50 3.89 8.43
C ASN A 95 -2.08 2.86 9.48
N TYR A 96 -1.94 3.29 10.73
CA TYR A 96 -1.38 2.42 11.77
C TYR A 96 -1.96 2.68 13.15
N GLY A 97 -1.71 1.72 14.03
CA GLY A 97 -1.95 1.84 15.46
C GLY A 97 -1.04 0.89 16.24
N ALA A 98 -0.46 1.40 17.33
CA ALA A 98 0.42 0.62 18.19
C ALA A 98 0.15 0.90 19.67
N THR A 99 0.19 -0.15 20.47
CA THR A 99 0.45 -0.04 21.92
C THR A 99 1.95 -0.03 22.08
N TYR A 100 2.53 1.04 22.60
CA TYR A 100 3.96 1.29 22.54
C TYR A 100 4.50 1.66 23.92
N ASN A 101 5.27 0.74 24.52
CA ASN A 101 5.75 0.82 25.92
C ASN A 101 7.29 0.72 25.98
N PRO A 102 8.01 1.74 25.49
CA PRO A 102 9.46 1.77 25.59
C PRO A 102 9.92 2.04 27.03
N ASN A 103 11.01 1.40 27.45
CA ASN A 103 11.75 1.69 28.67
C ASN A 103 13.20 2.07 28.30
N GLY A 104 13.40 3.35 28.00
CA GLY A 104 14.67 3.91 27.52
C GLY A 104 14.51 4.61 26.17
N ASN A 105 15.60 4.73 25.41
CA ASN A 105 15.57 5.34 24.08
C ASN A 105 14.98 4.37 23.05
N SER A 106 14.00 4.82 22.28
CA SER A 106 13.25 4.02 21.32
C SER A 106 12.41 4.94 20.43
N TYR A 107 12.09 4.49 19.21
CA TYR A 107 11.22 5.22 18.28
C TYR A 107 10.06 4.33 17.78
N LEU A 108 8.92 4.97 17.52
CA LEU A 108 7.82 4.45 16.72
C LEU A 108 7.71 5.34 15.49
N THR A 109 8.07 4.79 14.33
CA THR A 109 8.44 5.59 13.16
C THR A 109 8.12 4.85 11.88
N VAL A 110 7.83 5.57 10.80
CA VAL A 110 8.10 5.05 9.45
C VAL A 110 9.60 5.17 9.20
N TYR A 111 10.19 4.15 8.61
CA TYR A 111 11.61 4.02 8.36
C TYR A 111 11.86 3.48 6.96
N GLY A 112 13.01 3.80 6.38
CA GLY A 112 13.44 3.15 5.16
C GLY A 112 14.73 3.72 4.61
N TRP A 113 15.02 3.34 3.36
CA TRP A 113 16.22 3.74 2.66
C TRP A 113 15.92 4.16 1.23
N THR A 114 16.77 5.05 0.72
CA THR A 114 17.02 5.21 -0.71
C THR A 114 18.46 4.86 -1.05
N VAL A 115 18.72 4.61 -2.33
CA VAL A 115 20.05 4.45 -2.91
C VAL A 115 20.27 5.47 -4.03
N ASP A 116 21.52 5.86 -4.25
CA ASP A 116 21.92 6.85 -5.26
C ASP A 116 21.10 8.15 -5.24
N PRO A 117 21.12 8.93 -4.13
CA PRO A 117 22.01 8.81 -2.98
C PRO A 117 21.57 7.81 -1.91
N LEU A 118 22.55 7.25 -1.18
CA LEU A 118 22.31 6.43 0.01
C LEU A 118 21.81 7.33 1.15
N VAL A 119 20.54 7.17 1.50
CA VAL A 119 19.88 7.94 2.56
C VAL A 119 19.05 6.99 3.41
N GLU A 120 19.23 7.07 4.72
CA GLU A 120 18.32 6.45 5.69
C GLU A 120 17.29 7.49 6.13
N PHE A 121 16.02 7.16 6.21
CA PHE A 121 15.01 8.17 6.59
C PHE A 121 14.04 7.70 7.66
N TYR A 122 13.50 8.68 8.38
CA TYR A 122 12.60 8.49 9.51
C TYR A 122 11.45 9.51 9.48
N ILE A 123 10.22 9.03 9.68
CA ILE A 123 9.04 9.86 10.00
C ILE A 123 8.52 9.39 11.36
N VAL A 124 8.94 10.10 12.41
CA VAL A 124 8.80 9.69 13.81
C VAL A 124 7.53 10.27 14.41
N ASP A 125 6.62 9.40 14.84
CA ASP A 125 5.36 9.80 15.49
C ASP A 125 5.42 9.71 17.02
N SER A 126 6.22 8.78 17.58
CA SER A 126 6.47 8.70 19.02
C SER A 126 7.89 8.23 19.32
N TRP A 127 8.29 8.38 20.57
CA TRP A 127 9.60 8.01 21.08
C TRP A 127 9.54 7.66 22.57
N GLY A 128 10.63 7.08 23.09
CA GLY A 128 10.84 6.79 24.50
C GLY A 128 11.31 8.01 25.30
N THR A 129 12.46 7.89 25.97
CA THR A 129 13.02 8.91 26.87
C THR A 129 13.62 10.12 26.15
N TRP A 130 13.97 9.99 24.87
CA TRP A 130 14.64 11.04 24.09
C TRP A 130 13.92 11.30 22.78
N ARG A 131 13.71 12.59 22.45
CA ARG A 131 13.15 13.01 21.16
C ARG A 131 14.27 13.17 20.14
N PRO A 132 14.27 12.40 19.03
CA PRO A 132 15.30 12.52 18.01
C PRO A 132 15.17 13.80 17.17
N PRO A 133 16.18 14.13 16.34
CA PRO A 133 17.52 13.54 16.28
C PRO A 133 18.58 14.39 17.01
N GLY A 134 18.16 15.47 17.68
CA GLY A 134 19.06 16.56 18.08
C GLY A 134 19.36 17.50 16.91
N GLY A 135 20.14 18.55 17.17
CA GLY A 135 20.50 19.55 16.15
C GLY A 135 19.39 20.56 15.83
N THR A 136 19.62 21.37 14.80
CA THR A 136 18.74 22.47 14.39
C THR A 136 17.80 22.02 13.26
N PRO A 137 16.48 22.24 13.38
CA PRO A 137 15.54 21.92 12.30
C PRO A 137 15.84 22.72 11.02
N LYS A 138 15.70 22.08 9.86
CA LYS A 138 15.74 22.70 8.52
C LYS A 138 14.42 23.35 8.12
N GLY A 139 13.32 22.92 8.72
CA GLY A 139 11.97 23.40 8.43
C GLY A 139 10.91 22.62 9.19
N THR A 140 9.66 22.80 8.80
CA THR A 140 8.50 22.10 9.37
C THR A 140 7.49 21.75 8.30
N ILE A 141 6.75 20.65 8.51
CA ILE A 141 5.55 20.31 7.74
C ILE A 141 4.37 20.16 8.68
N ASN A 142 3.20 20.67 8.26
CA ASN A 142 1.91 20.42 8.90
C ASN A 142 1.11 19.45 8.04
N VAL A 143 0.89 18.24 8.54
CA VAL A 143 0.23 17.14 7.83
C VAL A 143 -0.36 16.16 8.85
N ASP A 144 -1.38 15.40 8.45
CA ASP A 144 -2.02 14.38 9.30
C ASP A 144 -2.47 14.88 10.68
N GLY A 145 -2.86 16.16 10.76
CA GLY A 145 -3.29 16.82 11.99
C GLY A 145 -2.15 17.04 13.01
N GLY A 146 -0.88 16.99 12.58
CA GLY A 146 0.29 17.25 13.41
C GLY A 146 1.30 18.18 12.74
N THR A 147 2.25 18.65 13.56
CA THR A 147 3.43 19.39 13.09
C THR A 147 4.66 18.54 13.29
N TYR A 148 5.48 18.42 12.25
CA TYR A 148 6.75 17.71 12.25
C TYR A 148 7.87 18.70 11.98
N GLN A 149 8.93 18.64 12.79
CA GLN A 149 10.18 19.33 12.52
C GLN A 149 11.06 18.45 11.62
N ILE A 150 11.66 19.07 10.61
CA ILE A 150 12.47 18.39 9.60
C ILE A 150 13.94 18.57 9.94
N TYR A 151 14.73 17.50 9.85
CA TYR A 151 16.17 17.53 10.12
C TYR A 151 16.93 16.72 9.07
N GLU A 152 18.21 17.05 8.93
CA GLU A 152 19.19 16.29 8.16
C GLU A 152 20.44 16.09 9.03
N THR A 153 20.91 14.86 9.14
CA THR A 153 22.12 14.50 9.88
C THR A 153 23.04 13.64 9.02
N THR A 154 24.31 13.54 9.38
CA THR A 154 25.27 12.67 8.71
C THR A 154 25.72 11.55 9.63
N ARG A 155 25.71 10.32 9.13
CA ARG A 155 26.29 9.15 9.79
C ARG A 155 27.65 8.86 9.16
N TYR A 156 28.70 8.87 9.97
CA TYR A 156 30.07 8.61 9.50
C TYR A 156 30.49 7.18 9.84
N ASN A 157 30.85 6.41 8.80
CA ASN A 157 31.33 5.03 8.91
C ASN A 157 30.42 4.12 9.74
N GLN A 158 29.13 4.12 9.43
CA GLN A 158 28.10 3.36 10.15
C GLN A 158 27.56 2.21 9.29
N PRO A 159 26.99 1.15 9.91
CA PRO A 159 26.29 0.10 9.19
C PRO A 159 25.16 0.66 8.31
N SER A 160 24.97 0.07 7.12
CA SER A 160 23.90 0.40 6.18
C SER A 160 23.54 -0.81 5.32
N ILE A 161 22.51 -0.67 4.48
CA ILE A 161 22.14 -1.66 3.46
C ILE A 161 23.23 -1.92 2.40
N LYS A 162 24.25 -1.06 2.31
CA LYS A 162 25.44 -1.24 1.44
C LYS A 162 26.72 -1.52 2.24
N GLY A 163 26.58 -2.05 3.46
CA GLY A 163 27.71 -2.25 4.39
C GLY A 163 28.11 -0.97 5.12
N THR A 164 29.33 -0.92 5.67
CA THR A 164 29.81 0.28 6.37
C THR A 164 29.99 1.43 5.41
N ALA A 165 29.28 2.54 5.63
CA ALA A 165 29.27 3.70 4.74
C ALA A 165 29.16 5.02 5.50
N THR A 166 29.36 6.14 4.79
CA THR A 166 28.99 7.48 5.23
C THR A 166 27.78 7.94 4.42
N PHE A 167 26.69 8.30 5.08
CA PHE A 167 25.41 8.59 4.45
C PHE A 167 24.62 9.65 5.22
N GLN A 168 23.66 10.26 4.55
CA GLN A 168 22.73 11.21 5.17
C GLN A 168 21.58 10.48 5.84
N GLN A 169 21.02 11.09 6.89
CA GLN A 169 19.74 10.69 7.46
C GLN A 169 18.73 11.83 7.38
N TYR A 170 17.53 11.54 6.90
CA TYR A 170 16.43 12.49 6.80
C TYR A 170 15.37 12.21 7.85
N TRP A 171 14.87 13.26 8.49
CA TRP A 171 13.94 13.12 9.60
C TRP A 171 12.75 14.05 9.44
N SER A 172 11.56 13.53 9.71
CA SER A 172 10.40 14.30 10.14
C SER A 172 10.04 13.83 11.53
N VAL A 173 10.15 14.68 12.54
CA VAL A 173 9.87 14.28 13.93
C VAL A 173 8.70 15.08 14.47
N ARG A 174 7.63 14.38 14.87
CA ARG A 174 6.44 15.02 15.41
C ARG A 174 6.78 15.86 16.64
N THR A 175 6.11 17.00 16.79
CA THR A 175 6.32 17.90 17.94
C THR A 175 5.74 17.35 19.24
N SER A 176 4.73 16.47 19.14
CA SER A 176 4.13 15.73 20.26
C SER A 176 3.90 14.28 19.88
N LYS A 177 4.03 13.37 20.85
CA LYS A 177 3.91 11.92 20.64
C LYS A 177 2.50 11.52 20.18
N ARG A 178 2.42 10.59 19.24
CA ARG A 178 1.20 9.92 18.76
C ARG A 178 1.50 8.45 18.45
N THR A 179 0.57 7.54 18.70
CA THR A 179 0.78 6.09 18.48
C THR A 179 -0.26 5.44 17.56
N SER A 180 -1.10 6.23 16.91
CA SER A 180 -2.03 5.76 15.88
C SER A 180 -2.47 6.90 14.97
N GLY A 181 -2.89 6.57 13.76
CA GLY A 181 -3.37 7.52 12.76
C GLY A 181 -2.82 7.20 11.37
N THR A 182 -2.93 8.17 10.48
CA THR A 182 -2.35 8.09 9.14
C THR A 182 -1.04 8.90 9.10
N ILE A 183 -0.04 8.36 8.41
CA ILE A 183 1.19 9.05 8.03
C ILE A 183 1.20 9.15 6.50
N SER A 184 1.11 10.37 5.99
CA SER A 184 1.17 10.69 4.56
C SER A 184 2.63 10.71 4.09
N VAL A 185 3.22 9.53 3.94
CA VAL A 185 4.66 9.33 3.66
C VAL A 185 5.15 10.21 2.50
N SER A 186 4.43 10.23 1.37
CA SER A 186 4.84 11.02 0.21
C SER A 186 4.81 12.55 0.44
N GLU A 187 4.01 13.07 1.38
CA GLU A 187 4.05 14.49 1.74
C GLU A 187 5.35 14.85 2.46
N HIS A 188 5.84 13.96 3.33
CA HIS A 188 7.13 14.15 3.99
C HIS A 188 8.29 14.10 2.99
N PHE A 189 8.26 13.16 2.04
CA PHE A 189 9.28 13.06 0.99
C PHE A 189 9.33 14.34 0.15
N ARG A 190 8.17 14.85 -0.30
CA ARG A 190 8.08 16.14 -1.00
C ARG A 190 8.60 17.31 -0.17
N ALA A 191 8.28 17.36 1.12
CA ALA A 191 8.76 18.41 2.00
C ALA A 191 10.29 18.38 2.18
N TRP A 192 10.88 17.18 2.29
CA TRP A 192 12.33 17.02 2.33
C TRP A 192 12.98 17.51 1.03
N GLU A 193 12.50 17.04 -0.12
CA GLU A 193 13.01 17.46 -1.44
C GLU A 193 12.89 18.99 -1.63
N SER A 194 11.79 19.61 -1.15
CA SER A 194 11.60 21.07 -1.20
C SER A 194 12.62 21.87 -0.37
N LEU A 195 13.25 21.22 0.62
CA LEU A 195 14.31 21.78 1.47
C LEU A 195 15.72 21.36 0.99
N GLY A 196 15.83 20.82 -0.23
CA GLY A 196 17.07 20.38 -0.86
C GLY A 196 17.62 19.05 -0.33
N MET A 197 16.78 18.26 0.34
CA MET A 197 17.14 16.93 0.85
C MET A 197 16.77 15.89 -0.20
N ASN A 198 17.64 15.73 -1.21
CA ASN A 198 17.39 14.90 -2.39
C ASN A 198 17.27 13.41 -2.03
N MET A 199 16.20 12.77 -2.49
CA MET A 199 15.98 11.34 -2.32
C MET A 199 16.39 10.56 -3.57
N GLY A 200 16.93 9.36 -3.37
CA GLY A 200 17.31 8.45 -4.45
C GLY A 200 16.20 7.48 -4.84
N ASN A 201 16.58 6.38 -5.50
CA ASN A 201 15.65 5.28 -5.76
C ASN A 201 15.31 4.56 -4.45
N MET A 202 14.04 4.20 -4.28
CA MET A 202 13.57 3.59 -3.03
C MET A 202 14.13 2.18 -2.85
N TYR A 203 14.56 1.87 -1.64
CA TYR A 203 14.90 0.52 -1.21
C TYR A 203 13.85 -0.05 -0.25
N GLU A 204 13.34 0.76 0.69
CA GLU A 204 12.39 0.29 1.71
C GLU A 204 11.51 1.43 2.22
N VAL A 205 10.25 1.10 2.55
CA VAL A 205 9.35 1.91 3.39
C VAL A 205 8.63 0.95 4.34
N ALA A 206 8.83 1.10 5.65
CA ALA A 206 8.23 0.23 6.65
C ALA A 206 7.84 0.97 7.92
N LEU A 207 6.76 0.53 8.58
CA LEU A 207 6.49 0.93 9.95
C LEU A 207 7.40 0.14 10.88
N THR A 208 8.08 0.85 11.77
CA THR A 208 9.23 0.35 12.53
C THR A 208 9.13 0.72 14.01
N VAL A 209 9.53 -0.23 14.84
CA VAL A 209 9.87 -0.03 16.25
C VAL A 209 11.37 -0.20 16.39
N GLU A 210 12.07 0.85 16.82
CA GLU A 210 13.50 0.82 17.09
C GLU A 210 13.77 0.96 18.59
N GLY A 211 14.73 0.21 19.12
CA GLY A 211 15.23 0.36 20.49
C GLY A 211 16.74 0.62 20.50
N TYR A 212 17.18 1.64 21.22
CA TYR A 212 18.60 1.98 21.39
C TYR A 212 18.97 2.03 22.86
N GLN A 213 19.93 1.22 23.29
CA GLN A 213 20.38 1.11 24.70
C GLN A 213 19.20 1.00 25.68
N SER A 214 18.23 0.13 25.37
CA SER A 214 16.94 0.12 26.05
C SER A 214 16.31 -1.26 26.14
N SER A 215 15.16 -1.29 26.82
CA SER A 215 14.23 -2.40 26.87
C SER A 215 12.83 -1.91 26.51
N GLY A 216 11.88 -2.80 26.25
CA GLY A 216 10.49 -2.40 26.03
C GLY A 216 9.67 -3.44 25.29
N SER A 217 8.43 -3.07 25.02
CA SER A 217 7.52 -3.85 24.20
C SER A 217 6.62 -2.97 23.35
N ALA A 218 6.19 -3.51 22.22
CA ALA A 218 5.23 -2.88 21.34
C ALA A 218 4.30 -3.94 20.73
N ASN A 219 3.03 -3.59 20.55
CA ASN A 219 2.09 -4.33 19.73
C ASN A 219 1.57 -3.40 18.64
N VAL A 220 2.05 -3.56 17.41
CA VAL A 220 1.56 -2.87 16.22
C VAL A 220 0.33 -3.63 15.75
N TYR A 221 -0.83 -3.27 16.30
CA TYR A 221 -2.11 -3.95 16.08
C TYR A 221 -2.80 -3.51 14.77
N SER A 222 -2.33 -2.43 14.15
CA SER A 222 -2.76 -2.01 12.81
C SER A 222 -1.56 -1.41 12.08
N ASN A 223 -1.37 -1.81 10.83
CA ASN A 223 -0.37 -1.29 9.92
C ASN A 223 -0.77 -1.63 8.49
N THR A 224 -1.19 -0.63 7.73
CA THR A 224 -1.59 -0.77 6.34
C THR A 224 -0.85 0.24 5.48
N LEU A 225 0.12 -0.25 4.70
CA LEU A 225 0.79 0.53 3.68
C LEU A 225 -0.05 0.52 2.40
N THR A 226 -0.45 1.70 1.94
CA THR A 226 -1.17 1.91 0.68
C THR A 226 -0.27 2.61 -0.31
N ILE A 227 -0.14 2.03 -1.51
CA ILE A 227 0.59 2.61 -2.66
C ILE A 227 -0.40 2.85 -3.80
N GLY A 228 -0.36 4.04 -4.40
CA GLY A 228 -1.24 4.45 -5.50
C GLY A 228 -2.64 4.93 -5.07
N GLY A 229 -2.88 5.07 -3.77
CA GLY A 229 -4.13 5.64 -3.24
C GLY A 229 -4.23 7.15 -3.47
N GLN A 230 -5.47 7.64 -3.60
CA GLN A 230 -5.81 9.03 -3.94
C GLN A 230 -5.17 10.03 -2.96
N SER A 231 -4.43 11.01 -3.49
CA SER A 231 -4.09 12.21 -2.73
C SER A 231 -5.31 13.15 -2.76
N GLY A 232 -5.69 13.73 -1.62
CA GLY A 232 -6.98 14.41 -1.48
C GLY A 232 -7.20 15.49 -2.54
N GLY A 233 -8.20 15.31 -3.41
CA GLY A 233 -8.60 16.29 -4.43
C GLY A 233 -8.46 15.86 -5.90
N GLU A 234 -8.00 14.65 -6.20
CA GLU A 234 -7.86 14.18 -7.59
C GLU A 234 -9.23 13.96 -8.28
N GLN A 235 -9.47 14.66 -9.39
CA GLN A 235 -10.69 14.53 -10.21
C GLN A 235 -10.58 13.33 -11.16
N ALA A 236 -11.66 12.56 -11.27
CA ALA A 236 -11.77 11.49 -12.26
C ALA A 236 -11.78 12.09 -13.68
N THR A 237 -10.98 11.54 -14.59
CA THR A 237 -11.02 11.90 -16.01
C THR A 237 -11.93 10.91 -16.73
N ARG A 238 -13.02 11.39 -17.31
CA ARG A 238 -13.91 10.60 -18.18
C ARG A 238 -13.58 10.85 -19.65
N VAL A 239 -13.51 9.78 -20.44
CA VAL A 239 -13.33 9.82 -21.89
C VAL A 239 -14.41 8.97 -22.54
N GLU A 240 -15.26 9.61 -23.33
CA GLU A 240 -16.35 8.96 -24.08
C GLU A 240 -15.75 8.09 -25.21
N ALA A 241 -16.20 6.84 -25.35
CA ALA A 241 -15.59 5.87 -26.26
C ALA A 241 -15.78 6.26 -27.74
N GLU A 242 -16.89 6.91 -28.08
CA GLU A 242 -17.14 7.44 -29.42
C GLU A 242 -16.18 8.57 -29.83
N SER A 243 -15.51 9.21 -28.86
CA SER A 243 -14.50 10.26 -29.08
C SER A 243 -13.08 9.72 -29.29
N MET A 244 -12.86 8.43 -29.02
CA MET A 244 -11.56 7.78 -29.14
C MET A 244 -11.24 7.40 -30.60
N THR A 245 -9.96 7.18 -30.88
CA THR A 245 -9.47 6.71 -32.18
C THR A 245 -9.90 5.27 -32.40
N LYS A 246 -10.60 5.00 -33.50
CA LYS A 246 -11.10 3.67 -33.84
C LYS A 246 -10.05 2.89 -34.63
N GLY A 247 -9.86 1.63 -34.28
CA GLY A 247 -9.01 0.69 -34.98
C GLY A 247 -9.69 -0.66 -35.17
N GLY A 248 -9.08 -1.51 -36.00
CA GLY A 248 -9.64 -2.82 -36.35
C GLY A 248 -10.63 -2.79 -37.52
N PRO A 249 -11.12 -3.97 -37.93
CA PRO A 249 -11.90 -4.13 -39.15
C PRO A 249 -13.32 -3.54 -39.08
N TYR A 250 -13.97 -3.53 -37.91
CA TYR A 250 -15.41 -3.28 -37.82
C TYR A 250 -15.82 -2.27 -36.74
N THR A 251 -14.90 -1.76 -35.93
CA THR A 251 -15.21 -0.76 -34.89
C THR A 251 -16.09 0.37 -35.43
N SER A 252 -17.27 0.54 -34.83
CA SER A 252 -18.26 1.53 -35.29
C SER A 252 -18.95 2.23 -34.12
N ASN A 253 -19.59 3.38 -34.39
CA ASN A 253 -20.40 4.07 -33.39
C ASN A 253 -21.76 3.37 -33.22
N ILE A 254 -22.28 3.40 -32.00
CA ILE A 254 -23.64 2.96 -31.65
C ILE A 254 -24.37 4.08 -30.88
N THR A 255 -25.71 4.01 -30.87
CA THR A 255 -26.57 4.93 -30.10
C THR A 255 -27.49 4.19 -29.12
N SER A 256 -27.46 2.86 -29.13
CA SER A 256 -28.18 1.98 -28.20
C SER A 256 -27.27 0.82 -27.84
N PRO A 257 -27.19 0.42 -26.55
CA PRO A 257 -27.99 0.88 -25.41
C PRO A 257 -27.56 2.24 -24.81
N PHE A 258 -26.52 2.85 -25.38
CA PHE A 258 -26.00 4.18 -25.07
C PHE A 258 -25.30 4.76 -26.31
N ASN A 259 -24.95 6.04 -26.27
CA ASN A 259 -23.99 6.58 -27.24
C ASN A 259 -22.61 6.02 -26.91
N GLY A 260 -21.91 5.52 -27.92
CA GLY A 260 -20.64 4.83 -27.71
C GLY A 260 -20.13 4.14 -28.96
N VAL A 261 -19.35 3.08 -28.77
CA VAL A 261 -18.82 2.24 -29.85
C VAL A 261 -19.14 0.76 -29.64
N ALA A 262 -19.14 0.00 -30.72
CA ALA A 262 -19.16 -1.45 -30.71
C ALA A 262 -17.86 -2.03 -31.29
N LEU A 263 -17.36 -3.09 -30.65
CA LEU A 263 -16.22 -3.90 -31.06
C LEU A 263 -16.73 -5.31 -31.37
N TYR A 264 -16.61 -5.75 -32.62
CA TYR A 264 -17.28 -6.95 -33.14
C TYR A 264 -16.34 -8.14 -33.33
N ALA A 265 -15.06 -7.87 -33.64
CA ALA A 265 -14.10 -8.91 -33.96
C ALA A 265 -12.77 -8.71 -33.23
N ASN A 266 -11.98 -9.78 -33.18
CA ASN A 266 -10.60 -9.70 -32.70
C ASN A 266 -9.81 -8.62 -33.46
N GLY A 267 -9.22 -7.69 -32.71
CA GLY A 267 -8.49 -6.54 -33.25
C GLY A 267 -9.31 -5.25 -33.30
N ASP A 268 -10.64 -5.30 -33.16
CA ASP A 268 -11.44 -4.09 -32.96
C ASP A 268 -11.05 -3.42 -31.65
N ASN A 269 -10.77 -2.13 -31.73
CA ASN A 269 -10.32 -1.35 -30.60
C ASN A 269 -10.71 0.12 -30.69
N VAL A 270 -10.67 0.76 -29.53
CA VAL A 270 -10.59 2.22 -29.41
C VAL A 270 -9.38 2.62 -28.58
N SER A 271 -8.74 3.73 -28.95
CA SER A 271 -7.54 4.21 -28.28
C SER A 271 -7.42 5.73 -28.21
N PHE A 272 -6.68 6.21 -27.21
CA PHE A 272 -6.35 7.62 -27.03
C PHE A 272 -5.08 7.78 -26.21
N ASN A 273 -4.37 8.89 -26.39
CA ASN A 273 -3.24 9.23 -25.52
C ASN A 273 -3.75 9.89 -24.25
N HIS A 274 -3.27 9.43 -23.10
CA HIS A 274 -3.56 10.01 -21.80
C HIS A 274 -2.28 10.41 -21.08
N SER A 275 -2.27 11.62 -20.53
CA SER A 275 -1.13 12.15 -19.77
C SER A 275 -1.27 11.78 -18.30
N PHE A 276 -0.71 10.64 -17.91
CA PHE A 276 -0.75 10.17 -16.52
C PHE A 276 0.16 11.03 -15.63
N THR A 277 -0.43 11.76 -14.70
CA THR A 277 0.29 12.59 -13.71
C THR A 277 0.82 11.77 -12.53
N LYS A 278 0.31 10.54 -12.33
CA LYS A 278 0.70 9.60 -11.30
C LYS A 278 0.97 8.23 -11.88
N ALA A 279 1.67 7.37 -11.13
CA ALA A 279 2.09 6.05 -11.61
C ALA A 279 1.00 4.96 -11.53
N ASN A 280 -0.03 5.17 -10.72
CA ASN A 280 -1.11 4.21 -10.53
C ASN A 280 -2.46 4.86 -10.75
N SER A 281 -3.34 4.15 -11.44
CA SER A 281 -4.73 4.58 -11.63
C SER A 281 -5.70 3.41 -11.50
N SER A 282 -6.96 3.75 -11.27
CA SER A 282 -8.08 2.81 -11.43
C SER A 282 -8.83 3.15 -12.72
N PHE A 283 -9.20 2.11 -13.47
CA PHE A 283 -9.87 2.24 -14.76
C PHE A 283 -11.27 1.66 -14.63
N SER A 284 -12.30 2.48 -14.85
CA SER A 284 -13.70 2.06 -14.81
C SER A 284 -14.31 2.22 -16.19
N LEU A 285 -14.59 1.09 -16.84
CA LEU A 285 -15.19 1.06 -18.18
C LEU A 285 -16.68 0.78 -18.04
N ARG A 286 -17.51 1.70 -18.56
CA ARG A 286 -18.93 1.45 -18.73
C ARG A 286 -19.18 0.77 -20.07
N GLY A 287 -19.86 -0.35 -20.06
CA GLY A 287 -20.13 -1.12 -21.26
C GLY A 287 -21.20 -2.20 -21.04
N ALA A 288 -21.43 -3.00 -22.08
CA ALA A 288 -22.34 -4.13 -22.08
C ALA A 288 -21.91 -5.16 -23.13
N SER A 289 -22.40 -6.39 -23.02
CA SER A 289 -22.46 -7.31 -24.15
C SER A 289 -23.62 -6.91 -25.08
N ASN A 290 -23.61 -7.36 -26.32
CA ASN A 290 -24.79 -7.25 -27.19
C ASN A 290 -25.92 -8.23 -26.79
N ASN A 291 -25.61 -9.26 -26.01
CA ASN A 291 -26.52 -10.35 -25.67
C ASN A 291 -26.24 -10.90 -24.26
N SER A 292 -26.72 -12.12 -23.95
CA SER A 292 -26.55 -12.76 -22.63
C SER A 292 -25.20 -13.47 -22.43
N ASN A 293 -24.34 -13.52 -23.45
CA ASN A 293 -23.00 -14.07 -23.35
C ASN A 293 -22.05 -12.99 -22.82
N MET A 294 -21.01 -13.43 -22.12
CA MET A 294 -20.04 -12.54 -21.51
C MET A 294 -19.11 -11.93 -22.56
N ALA A 295 -19.13 -10.60 -22.70
CA ALA A 295 -18.17 -9.87 -23.50
C ALA A 295 -16.90 -9.54 -22.69
N ARG A 296 -15.75 -9.51 -23.37
CA ARG A 296 -14.44 -9.24 -22.77
C ARG A 296 -13.68 -8.18 -23.56
N VAL A 297 -13.09 -7.22 -22.84
CA VAL A 297 -12.29 -6.14 -23.44
C VAL A 297 -10.98 -6.00 -22.67
N ASP A 298 -9.85 -6.15 -23.35
CA ASP A 298 -8.54 -6.00 -22.74
C ASP A 298 -8.16 -4.52 -22.63
N LEU A 299 -7.58 -4.14 -21.50
CA LEU A 299 -6.93 -2.85 -21.26
C LEU A 299 -5.45 -2.97 -21.62
N ARG A 300 -4.97 -2.11 -22.51
CA ARG A 300 -3.54 -1.93 -22.76
C ARG A 300 -3.12 -0.50 -22.47
N ILE A 301 -1.95 -0.35 -21.84
CA ILE A 301 -1.31 0.95 -21.60
C ILE A 301 0.13 0.86 -22.08
N GLY A 302 0.52 1.78 -22.98
CA GLY A 302 1.86 1.77 -23.58
C GLY A 302 2.16 0.48 -24.36
N GLY A 303 1.13 -0.12 -24.98
CA GLY A 303 1.25 -1.37 -25.74
C GLY A 303 1.31 -2.66 -24.89
N GLN A 304 1.25 -2.57 -23.56
CA GLN A 304 1.28 -3.72 -22.68
C GLN A 304 -0.10 -4.00 -22.07
N ASN A 305 -0.48 -5.28 -21.96
CA ASN A 305 -1.74 -5.68 -21.32
C ASN A 305 -1.69 -5.36 -19.80
N ARG A 306 -2.80 -4.83 -19.27
CA ARG A 306 -2.97 -4.42 -17.87
C ARG A 306 -4.18 -5.06 -17.18
N GLY A 307 -4.98 -5.83 -17.90
CA GLY A 307 -6.15 -6.52 -17.38
C GLY A 307 -7.29 -6.60 -18.38
N THR A 308 -8.39 -7.22 -17.99
CA THR A 308 -9.56 -7.43 -18.84
C THR A 308 -10.81 -6.94 -18.10
N PHE A 309 -11.65 -6.19 -18.80
CA PHE A 309 -13.00 -5.82 -18.39
C PHE A 309 -13.98 -6.91 -18.80
N TYR A 310 -14.98 -7.18 -17.95
CA TYR A 310 -15.99 -8.21 -18.17
C TYR A 310 -17.39 -7.61 -18.12
N PHE A 311 -18.19 -7.87 -19.15
CA PHE A 311 -19.61 -7.50 -19.21
C PHE A 311 -20.44 -8.76 -19.37
N GLY A 312 -21.12 -9.16 -18.28
CA GLY A 312 -21.76 -10.48 -18.18
C GLY A 312 -23.02 -10.66 -19.02
N ASP A 313 -23.68 -9.55 -19.40
CA ASP A 313 -24.93 -9.56 -20.14
C ASP A 313 -25.14 -8.24 -20.91
N HIS A 314 -26.36 -8.06 -21.44
CA HIS A 314 -26.74 -6.94 -22.30
C HIS A 314 -27.13 -5.67 -21.54
N TYR A 315 -27.08 -5.66 -20.21
CA TYR A 315 -27.37 -4.49 -19.41
C TYR A 315 -26.10 -3.65 -19.21
N PRO A 316 -26.15 -2.32 -19.43
CA PRO A 316 -25.01 -1.45 -19.15
C PRO A 316 -24.53 -1.55 -17.70
N ALA A 317 -23.25 -1.88 -17.52
CA ALA A 317 -22.58 -2.00 -16.23
C ALA A 317 -21.23 -1.27 -16.25
N VAL A 318 -20.68 -1.00 -15.06
CA VAL A 318 -19.32 -0.47 -14.91
C VAL A 318 -18.45 -1.56 -14.32
N TYR A 319 -17.40 -1.93 -15.04
CA TYR A 319 -16.35 -2.82 -14.53
C TYR A 319 -15.10 -2.01 -14.19
N THR A 320 -14.52 -2.24 -13.01
CA THR A 320 -13.35 -1.48 -12.54
C THR A 320 -12.14 -2.39 -12.36
N ILE A 321 -11.03 -2.00 -12.98
CA ILE A 321 -9.70 -2.55 -12.72
C ILE A 321 -8.95 -1.55 -11.84
N ASN A 322 -8.70 -1.91 -10.58
CA ASN A 322 -8.00 -1.06 -9.61
C ASN A 322 -6.49 -1.33 -9.61
N ASN A 323 -5.74 -0.40 -9.04
CA ASN A 323 -4.31 -0.56 -8.71
C ASN A 323 -3.41 -0.87 -9.92
N VAL A 324 -3.73 -0.35 -11.10
CA VAL A 324 -2.92 -0.55 -12.30
C VAL A 324 -1.69 0.35 -12.22
N ASN A 325 -0.50 -0.22 -12.04
CA ASN A 325 0.76 0.51 -12.19
C ASN A 325 1.11 0.63 -13.67
N HIS A 326 1.20 1.87 -14.15
CA HIS A 326 1.57 2.19 -15.53
C HIS A 326 2.73 3.18 -15.61
N GLY A 327 3.19 3.76 -14.49
CA GLY A 327 4.16 4.86 -14.50
C GLY A 327 3.57 6.18 -14.99
N THR A 328 4.31 7.27 -14.79
CA THR A 328 3.91 8.63 -15.21
C THR A 328 4.20 8.87 -16.69
N GLY A 329 3.52 9.86 -17.27
CA GLY A 329 3.81 10.36 -18.62
C GLY A 329 2.67 10.11 -19.61
N ASN A 330 2.87 10.60 -20.83
CA ASN A 330 1.89 10.44 -21.91
C ASN A 330 1.98 9.04 -22.50
N GLN A 331 0.91 8.25 -22.37
CA GLN A 331 0.86 6.87 -22.81
C GLN A 331 -0.43 6.59 -23.60
N LEU A 332 -0.34 5.71 -24.59
CA LEU A 332 -1.48 5.21 -25.31
C LEU A 332 -2.31 4.28 -24.42
N VAL A 333 -3.58 4.60 -24.23
CA VAL A 333 -4.60 3.72 -23.64
C VAL A 333 -5.37 3.08 -24.79
N GLU A 334 -5.47 1.76 -24.80
CA GLU A 334 -6.19 0.97 -25.80
C GLU A 334 -7.17 0.02 -25.10
N LEU A 335 -8.41 -0.01 -25.59
CA LEU A 335 -9.46 -0.95 -25.22
C LEU A 335 -9.72 -1.84 -26.43
N ILE A 336 -9.41 -3.14 -26.34
CA ILE A 336 -9.34 -4.04 -27.50
C ILE A 336 -10.02 -5.39 -27.25
N VAL A 337 -10.70 -5.91 -28.27
CA VAL A 337 -11.23 -7.28 -28.29
C VAL A 337 -10.17 -8.25 -28.81
N THR A 338 -9.91 -9.32 -28.05
CA THR A 338 -8.90 -10.35 -28.36
C THR A 338 -9.39 -11.78 -28.21
N ALA A 339 -10.64 -11.96 -27.76
CA ALA A 339 -11.23 -13.26 -27.43
C ALA A 339 -12.61 -13.47 -28.06
N ASP A 340 -12.96 -12.70 -29.10
CA ASP A 340 -14.19 -12.92 -29.86
C ASP A 340 -14.12 -14.26 -30.60
N ASP A 341 -15.26 -14.95 -30.63
CA ASP A 341 -15.53 -16.22 -31.30
C ASP A 341 -16.85 -16.21 -32.09
N GLY A 342 -17.41 -15.02 -32.33
CA GLY A 342 -18.68 -14.80 -33.04
C GLY A 342 -19.93 -14.98 -32.16
N THR A 343 -19.79 -15.12 -30.85
CA THR A 343 -20.92 -15.34 -29.93
C THR A 343 -21.35 -14.10 -29.14
N TRP A 344 -20.60 -12.99 -29.21
CA TRP A 344 -20.90 -11.72 -28.52
C TRP A 344 -20.20 -10.55 -29.21
N ASP A 345 -20.74 -9.34 -29.05
CA ASP A 345 -20.03 -8.08 -29.35
C ASP A 345 -19.86 -7.29 -28.05
N ALA A 346 -18.82 -6.45 -27.97
CA ALA A 346 -18.61 -5.55 -26.83
C ALA A 346 -19.09 -4.13 -27.16
N TYR A 347 -19.99 -3.59 -26.34
CA TYR A 347 -20.47 -2.21 -26.42
C TYR A 347 -19.82 -1.36 -25.33
N LEU A 348 -19.22 -0.22 -25.71
CA LEU A 348 -18.48 0.65 -24.82
C LEU A 348 -19.07 2.06 -24.82
N ASP A 349 -19.38 2.58 -23.63
CA ASP A 349 -19.91 3.93 -23.40
C ASP A 349 -18.75 4.90 -23.12
N TYR A 350 -18.11 4.78 -21.95
CA TYR A 350 -16.99 5.62 -21.55
C TYR A 350 -15.98 4.88 -20.68
N LEU A 351 -14.76 5.41 -20.63
CA LEU A 351 -13.72 5.03 -19.69
C LEU A 351 -13.47 6.16 -18.69
N GLU A 352 -13.48 5.84 -17.40
CA GLU A 352 -13.04 6.73 -16.33
C GLU A 352 -11.70 6.29 -15.76
N ILE A 353 -10.77 7.24 -15.65
CA ILE A 353 -9.45 7.07 -15.06
C ILE A 353 -9.43 7.84 -13.74
N ARG A 354 -9.07 7.16 -12.65
CA ARG A 354 -8.99 7.72 -11.30
C ARG A 354 -7.64 7.59 -10.68
#